data_AF-A0A0S2KGT8-F1
#
_entry.id   AF-A0A0S2KGT8-F1
#
_cell.length_a   1.000
_cell.length_b   1.000
_cell.length_c   1.000
_cell.angle_alpha   90.00
_cell.angle_beta   90.00
_cell.angle_gamma   90.00
#
_symmetry.space_group_name_H-M   'P 1'
#
loop_
_entity.id
_entity.type
_entity.pdbx_description
1 polymer ?
#
loop_
_entity_poly.entity_id
_entity_poly.type
_entity_poly.pdbx_seq_one_letter_code
_entity_poly.pdbx_strand_id
1 'polypeptide(L)'
;MKTDFRCLMTLLTLSAMLIACSDAPGEPDTANTADSAIRVDLAEQPASQAAQRSQDASEAASTLETEILLGSAVKRLCSSVLVSGRTQQHVMENELNNPALAQVTFTFDNDLVTAIGGDQSVSALYRDQIGCTLLKNTSADVLRAQFNPDLFPARPVLPDAEWPLGNQVTLPDSIPGVDLQAINQAVDLAFEDMEPDQNIDTRAVLVIHKGRIIAEKYAEPFHADMPQLGWSMTKTVTAALTGILAGDGLAHIDMPANVAEWRANGDERRAITLEQLLRMSSGLQYSEVYTAGSMSDVILMLYTTGDTAGFSIDKPLEYDPGSTFYYSSGTTNIISRLNRQLFNNFQSYFNFPQERLFGKLGMNSAVMEADASGTFVGSSYMYATPRDWAKIGLLFMQDGVWNGERILPEGWVEYSLTPAGSATRGQYGMQIWLNAGAAGNSQDRPLPNLPTNAYYLSGFEGQNIVMLPDQELIVLRMGVTTRGPRPIWALTEAVMNAVSD
;
A
#
# COMPACT_ATOMS: atom_id res chain seq x y z
N MET A 1 -48.88 -14.31 14.92
CA MET A 1 -48.63 -13.93 16.33
C MET A 1 -47.25 -13.28 16.32
N LYS A 2 -47.04 -11.96 16.30
CA LYS A 2 -47.68 -10.80 16.99
C LYS A 2 -47.42 -10.72 18.51
N THR A 3 -46.28 -10.09 18.85
CA THR A 3 -46.11 -8.96 19.79
C THR A 3 -44.69 -8.42 19.55
N ASP A 4 -44.43 -7.26 18.94
CA ASP A 4 -44.73 -5.85 19.30
C ASP A 4 -44.11 -5.35 20.61
N PHE A 5 -43.15 -4.42 20.51
CA PHE A 5 -43.21 -3.11 21.19
C PHE A 5 -42.36 -2.05 20.45
N ARG A 6 -42.80 -0.78 20.50
CA ARG A 6 -42.29 0.35 19.69
C ARG A 6 -42.16 1.62 20.55
N CYS A 7 -41.14 2.45 20.29
CA CYS A 7 -41.08 3.90 20.53
C CYS A 7 -41.17 4.37 22.03
N LEU A 8 -40.87 5.63 22.40
CA LEU A 8 -40.64 6.88 21.64
C LEU A 8 -39.65 7.82 22.41
N MET A 9 -39.05 8.79 21.69
CA MET A 9 -38.33 9.95 22.27
C MET A 9 -39.26 10.95 22.98
N THR A 10 -38.72 11.74 23.93
CA THR A 10 -39.13 13.14 24.14
C THR A 10 -37.97 13.99 24.66
N LEU A 11 -37.71 15.16 24.04
CA LEU A 11 -36.95 16.26 24.64
C LEU A 11 -37.86 17.12 25.52
N LEU A 12 -37.30 17.82 26.53
CA LEU A 12 -37.79 19.14 26.94
C LEU A 12 -36.74 19.91 27.76
N THR A 13 -36.59 21.19 27.44
CA THR A 13 -35.79 22.20 28.15
C THR A 13 -36.72 23.12 28.95
N LEU A 14 -36.29 23.64 30.11
CA LEU A 14 -36.37 25.08 30.46
C LEU A 14 -35.70 25.44 31.81
N SER A 15 -35.44 26.74 31.95
CA SER A 15 -34.47 27.39 32.84
C SER A 15 -34.98 27.88 34.22
N ALA A 16 -34.05 27.89 35.18
CA ALA A 16 -33.66 29.02 36.07
C ALA A 16 -34.43 29.45 37.35
N MET A 17 -33.66 30.14 38.23
CA MET A 17 -34.00 31.00 39.39
C MET A 17 -34.36 30.30 40.73
N LEU A 18 -34.02 30.80 41.94
CA LEU A 18 -33.21 31.96 42.44
C LEU A 18 -32.92 31.81 43.97
N ILE A 19 -31.86 32.47 44.50
CA ILE A 19 -31.69 32.97 45.91
C ILE A 19 -31.56 31.86 47.01
N ALA A 20 -30.80 31.92 48.11
CA ALA A 20 -30.17 32.96 48.98
C ALA A 20 -28.87 32.38 49.63
N CYS A 21 -28.09 32.99 50.55
CA CYS A 21 -27.83 34.38 51.01
C CYS A 21 -26.60 34.37 51.97
N SER A 22 -25.87 35.48 52.11
CA SER A 22 -25.52 36.12 53.42
C SER A 22 -24.44 37.21 53.31
N ASP A 23 -24.70 38.32 54.00
CA ASP A 23 -23.88 39.54 54.13
C ASP A 23 -22.72 39.34 55.16
N ALA A 24 -21.81 40.27 55.50
CA ALA A 24 -21.90 41.74 55.66
C ALA A 24 -20.48 42.41 55.77
N PRO A 25 -20.25 43.68 56.23
CA PRO A 25 -19.60 44.69 55.38
C PRO A 25 -18.43 45.49 56.04
N GLY A 26 -17.90 46.51 55.34
CA GLY A 26 -16.97 47.52 55.90
C GLY A 26 -16.64 48.69 54.93
N GLU A 27 -17.15 49.89 55.24
CA GLU A 27 -16.95 51.21 54.56
C GLU A 27 -15.88 52.08 55.30
N PRO A 28 -15.64 53.38 54.98
CA PRO A 28 -15.28 54.02 53.69
C PRO A 28 -14.14 55.08 53.82
N ASP A 29 -13.70 55.69 52.71
CA ASP A 29 -13.28 57.12 52.49
C ASP A 29 -12.32 57.21 51.27
N THR A 30 -12.24 58.21 50.38
CA THR A 30 -13.11 59.25 49.78
C THR A 30 -12.30 59.96 48.66
N ALA A 31 -12.91 60.21 47.48
CA ALA A 31 -12.48 61.12 46.39
C ALA A 31 -11.10 60.89 45.68
N ASN A 32 -10.85 61.23 44.41
CA ASN A 32 -11.61 62.08 43.48
C ASN A 32 -11.31 61.78 41.97
N THR A 33 -12.29 62.06 41.09
CA THR A 33 -12.20 62.43 39.65
C THR A 33 -11.61 61.51 38.53
N ALA A 34 -12.31 61.59 37.38
CA ALA A 34 -11.83 61.48 35.97
C ALA A 34 -11.66 60.10 35.29
N ASP A 35 -12.81 59.52 34.91
CA ASP A 35 -13.20 59.26 33.50
C ASP A 35 -12.14 58.87 32.45
N SER A 36 -12.01 57.57 32.17
CA SER A 36 -11.85 57.04 30.80
C SER A 36 -12.16 55.54 30.76
N ALA A 37 -13.22 55.13 30.06
CA ALA A 37 -13.58 53.72 29.93
C ALA A 37 -12.75 53.00 28.85
N ILE A 38 -11.92 52.04 29.25
CA ILE A 38 -11.42 50.99 28.34
C ILE A 38 -12.29 49.74 28.55
N ARG A 39 -13.38 49.65 27.79
CA ARG A 39 -14.04 48.36 27.56
C ARG A 39 -13.24 47.61 26.51
N VAL A 40 -12.80 46.40 26.85
CA VAL A 40 -12.33 45.44 25.85
C VAL A 40 -13.57 44.93 25.11
N ASP A 41 -13.72 45.31 23.85
CA ASP A 41 -14.73 44.69 22.97
C ASP A 41 -14.32 43.24 22.72
N LEU A 42 -15.04 42.32 23.37
CA LEU A 42 -15.15 40.95 22.89
C LEU A 42 -16.09 40.96 21.68
N ALA A 43 -15.53 41.31 20.53
CA ALA A 43 -16.27 41.37 19.27
C ALA A 43 -16.86 40.00 18.93
N GLU A 44 -18.19 39.90 18.88
CA GLU A 44 -18.87 38.80 18.21
C GLU A 44 -18.40 38.76 16.75
N GLN A 45 -17.79 37.64 16.31
CA GLN A 45 -17.51 37.49 14.88
C GLN A 45 -18.84 37.38 14.13
N PRO A 46 -19.10 38.26 13.13
CA PRO A 46 -20.40 38.32 12.49
C PRO A 46 -20.70 37.02 11.74
N ALA A 47 -21.94 36.53 11.84
CA ALA A 47 -22.36 35.25 11.29
C ALA A 47 -22.08 35.08 9.78
N SER A 48 -21.95 36.18 9.03
CA SER A 48 -21.51 36.18 7.63
C SER A 48 -20.10 35.60 7.43
N GLN A 49 -19.14 35.91 8.32
CA GLN A 49 -17.79 35.37 8.25
C GLN A 49 -17.71 33.89 8.66
N ALA A 50 -18.68 33.40 9.43
CA ALA A 50 -18.82 31.98 9.76
C ALA A 50 -19.48 31.22 8.60
N ALA A 51 -20.54 31.78 8.01
CA ALA A 51 -21.18 31.23 6.82
C ALA A 51 -20.22 31.17 5.62
N GLN A 52 -19.45 32.23 5.37
CA GLN A 52 -18.47 32.26 4.28
C GLN A 52 -17.35 31.23 4.50
N ARG A 53 -16.75 31.15 5.69
CA ARG A 53 -15.78 30.08 6.02
C ARG A 53 -16.36 28.67 5.88
N SER A 54 -17.67 28.48 6.14
CA SER A 54 -18.35 27.21 5.90
C SER A 54 -18.58 26.92 4.41
N GLN A 55 -18.76 27.95 3.57
CA GLN A 55 -18.87 27.81 2.12
C GLN A 55 -17.51 27.52 1.50
N ASP A 56 -16.49 28.32 1.84
CA ASP A 56 -15.10 28.12 1.40
C ASP A 56 -14.60 26.71 1.74
N ALA A 57 -14.90 26.20 2.95
CA ALA A 57 -14.55 24.84 3.35
C ALA A 57 -15.33 23.75 2.59
N SER A 58 -16.59 24.00 2.23
CA SER A 58 -17.40 23.06 1.44
C SER A 58 -16.95 23.01 -0.02
N GLU A 59 -16.55 24.15 -0.59
CA GLU A 59 -15.99 24.23 -1.94
C GLU A 59 -14.63 23.54 -2.00
N ALA A 60 -13.73 23.82 -1.05
CA ALA A 60 -12.43 23.15 -0.95
C ALA A 60 -12.55 21.62 -0.78
N ALA A 61 -13.52 21.14 0.02
CA ALA A 61 -13.78 19.71 0.16
C ALA A 61 -14.26 19.09 -1.17
N SER A 62 -15.21 19.71 -1.87
CA SER A 62 -15.72 19.26 -3.17
C SER A 62 -14.62 19.27 -4.27
N THR A 63 -13.73 20.27 -4.23
CA THR A 63 -12.55 20.34 -5.10
C THR A 63 -11.65 19.13 -4.86
N LEU A 64 -11.34 18.82 -3.60
CA LEU A 64 -10.48 17.71 -3.20
C LEU A 64 -11.09 16.33 -3.53
N GLU A 65 -12.41 16.15 -3.34
CA GLU A 65 -13.11 14.93 -3.75
C GLU A 65 -13.00 14.68 -5.25
N THR A 66 -13.18 15.74 -6.05
CA THR A 66 -13.00 15.70 -7.51
C THR A 66 -11.55 15.36 -7.89
N GLU A 67 -10.57 15.97 -7.22
CA GLU A 67 -9.15 15.68 -7.45
C GLU A 67 -8.79 14.21 -7.14
N ILE A 68 -9.30 13.66 -6.02
CA ILE A 68 -9.12 12.25 -5.65
C ILE A 68 -9.77 11.33 -6.70
N LEU A 69 -10.99 11.64 -7.12
CA LEU A 69 -11.75 10.87 -8.11
C LEU A 69 -11.02 10.82 -9.47
N LEU A 70 -10.62 11.98 -9.99
CA LEU A 70 -9.89 12.08 -11.26
C LEU A 70 -8.49 11.47 -11.14
N GLY A 71 -7.77 11.73 -10.04
CA GLY A 71 -6.43 11.24 -9.78
C GLY A 71 -6.36 9.72 -9.67
N SER A 72 -7.26 9.10 -8.91
CA SER A 72 -7.34 7.64 -8.78
C SER A 72 -7.74 6.97 -10.10
N ALA A 73 -8.71 7.53 -10.83
CA ALA A 73 -9.12 7.01 -12.13
C ALA A 73 -8.00 7.13 -13.19
N VAL A 74 -7.37 8.30 -13.35
CA VAL A 74 -6.32 8.48 -14.36
C VAL A 74 -5.05 7.69 -14.02
N LYS A 75 -4.67 7.59 -12.74
CA LYS A 75 -3.56 6.75 -12.28
C LYS A 75 -3.84 5.28 -12.62
N ARG A 76 -5.03 4.76 -12.27
CA ARG A 76 -5.40 3.37 -12.59
C ARG A 76 -5.38 3.15 -14.09
N LEU A 77 -6.02 4.02 -14.86
CA LEU A 77 -6.18 3.87 -16.31
C LEU A 77 -4.84 3.90 -17.05
N CYS A 78 -3.99 4.89 -16.76
CA CYS A 78 -2.64 5.00 -17.35
C CYS A 78 -1.85 3.71 -17.16
N SER A 79 -1.69 3.27 -15.91
CA SER A 79 -0.88 2.09 -15.58
C SER A 79 -1.47 0.82 -16.20
N SER A 80 -2.80 0.70 -16.17
CA SER A 80 -3.51 -0.47 -16.71
C SER A 80 -3.41 -0.63 -18.22
N VAL A 81 -3.33 0.48 -18.96
CA VAL A 81 -3.22 0.46 -20.41
C VAL A 81 -1.75 0.41 -20.84
N LEU A 82 -0.90 1.25 -20.26
CA LEU A 82 0.47 1.47 -20.73
C LEU A 82 1.53 0.60 -20.04
N VAL A 83 1.29 0.11 -18.81
CA VAL A 83 2.16 -0.89 -18.15
C VAL A 83 1.60 -2.31 -18.35
N SER A 84 0.30 -2.51 -18.15
CA SER A 84 -0.33 -3.84 -18.23
C SER A 84 -0.85 -4.23 -19.62
N GLY A 85 -0.84 -3.34 -20.62
CA GLY A 85 -1.26 -3.64 -22.00
C GLY A 85 -2.77 -3.87 -22.18
N ARG A 86 -3.61 -3.51 -21.21
CA ARG A 86 -5.07 -3.74 -21.28
C ARG A 86 -5.77 -2.67 -22.11
N THR A 87 -6.96 -2.97 -22.65
CA THR A 87 -7.75 -1.96 -23.37
C THR A 87 -8.38 -0.95 -22.40
N GLN A 88 -8.51 0.31 -22.81
CA GLN A 88 -9.21 1.33 -22.03
C GLN A 88 -10.65 0.87 -21.67
N GLN A 89 -11.37 0.29 -22.65
CA GLN A 89 -12.73 -0.21 -22.43
C GLN A 89 -12.79 -1.23 -21.29
N HIS A 90 -11.92 -2.24 -21.29
CA HIS A 90 -11.88 -3.25 -20.23
C HIS A 90 -11.68 -2.63 -18.84
N VAL A 91 -10.75 -1.65 -18.72
CA VAL A 91 -10.48 -0.96 -17.44
C VAL A 91 -11.69 -0.14 -17.00
N MET A 92 -12.36 0.56 -17.93
CA MET A 92 -13.55 1.34 -17.64
C MET A 92 -14.74 0.48 -17.19
N GLU A 93 -14.95 -0.69 -17.81
CA GLU A 93 -16.08 -1.57 -17.51
C GLU A 93 -15.93 -2.35 -16.19
N ASN A 94 -14.69 -2.70 -15.82
CA ASN A 94 -14.42 -3.64 -14.71
C ASN A 94 -13.78 -2.99 -13.47
N GLU A 95 -13.10 -1.84 -13.60
CA GLU A 95 -12.42 -1.18 -12.46
C GLU A 95 -12.85 0.27 -12.23
N LEU A 96 -13.19 1.00 -13.30
CA LEU A 96 -13.60 2.40 -13.24
C LEU A 96 -15.09 2.59 -13.55
N ASN A 97 -15.90 1.54 -13.36
CA ASN A 97 -17.34 1.55 -13.52
C ASN A 97 -18.03 2.18 -12.30
N ASN A 98 -17.76 3.48 -12.13
CA ASN A 98 -18.29 4.29 -11.04
C ASN A 98 -19.20 5.39 -11.64
N PRO A 99 -20.47 5.52 -11.22
CA PRO A 99 -21.37 6.58 -11.69
C PRO A 99 -20.80 8.00 -11.54
N ALA A 100 -19.91 8.25 -10.59
CA ALA A 100 -19.23 9.54 -10.43
C ALA A 100 -18.31 9.89 -11.62
N LEU A 101 -17.84 8.89 -12.37
CA LEU A 101 -17.00 9.07 -13.57
C LEU A 101 -17.83 9.24 -14.86
N ALA A 102 -19.16 9.18 -14.81
CA ALA A 102 -20.03 9.21 -16.00
C ALA A 102 -19.97 10.52 -16.81
N GLN A 103 -19.46 11.60 -16.22
CA GLN A 103 -19.24 12.89 -16.88
C GLN A 103 -17.74 13.21 -17.10
N VAL A 104 -16.85 12.26 -16.79
CA VAL A 104 -15.40 12.43 -16.92
C VAL A 104 -14.95 12.00 -18.32
N THR A 105 -14.25 12.89 -19.00
CA THR A 105 -13.62 12.59 -20.30
C THR A 105 -12.19 12.14 -20.07
N PHE A 106 -11.82 10.99 -20.62
CA PHE A 106 -10.44 10.48 -20.61
C PHE A 106 -9.82 10.63 -21.99
N THR A 107 -8.63 11.25 -22.05
CA THR A 107 -7.85 11.38 -23.29
C THR A 107 -6.49 10.71 -23.14
N PHE A 108 -5.99 10.20 -24.27
CA PHE A 108 -4.64 9.67 -24.42
C PHE A 108 -3.92 10.48 -25.49
N ASP A 109 -2.79 11.08 -25.14
CA ASP A 109 -1.82 11.68 -26.07
C ASP A 109 -0.48 10.98 -25.86
N ASN A 110 -0.28 9.89 -26.60
CA ASN A 110 0.90 9.03 -26.53
C ASN A 110 1.17 8.49 -25.11
N ASP A 111 2.10 9.10 -24.39
CA ASP A 111 2.53 8.76 -23.03
C ASP A 111 1.75 9.51 -21.94
N LEU A 112 0.94 10.52 -22.30
CA LEU A 112 0.14 11.32 -21.37
C LEU A 112 -1.33 10.88 -21.38
N VAL A 113 -1.85 10.51 -20.21
CA VAL A 113 -3.26 10.19 -19.99
C VAL A 113 -3.87 11.27 -19.11
N THR A 114 -5.02 11.83 -19.51
CA THR A 114 -5.69 12.92 -18.78
C THR A 114 -7.15 12.58 -18.52
N ALA A 115 -7.61 12.82 -17.30
CA ALA A 115 -9.02 12.82 -16.92
C ALA A 115 -9.49 14.26 -16.74
N ILE A 116 -10.62 14.62 -17.34
CA ILE A 116 -11.22 15.96 -17.31
C ILE A 116 -12.63 15.84 -16.74
N GLY A 117 -12.93 16.55 -15.65
CA GLY A 117 -14.24 16.55 -15.00
C GLY A 117 -14.59 17.96 -14.51
N GLY A 118 -15.65 18.55 -15.08
CA GLY A 118 -16.00 19.94 -14.82
C GLY A 118 -14.94 20.91 -15.35
N ASP A 119 -14.43 21.76 -14.46
CA ASP A 119 -13.31 22.69 -14.69
C ASP A 119 -11.94 22.11 -14.30
N GLN A 120 -11.91 20.93 -13.68
CA GLN A 120 -10.68 20.25 -13.25
C GLN A 120 -10.16 19.26 -14.28
N SER A 121 -8.84 19.10 -14.31
CA SER A 121 -8.18 17.99 -14.99
C SER A 121 -7.02 17.46 -14.16
N VAL A 122 -6.79 16.14 -14.25
CA VAL A 122 -5.64 15.46 -13.64
C VAL A 122 -5.02 14.55 -14.69
N SER A 123 -3.70 14.62 -14.82
CA SER A 123 -2.94 13.81 -15.78
C SER A 123 -1.98 12.85 -15.10
N ALA A 124 -1.71 11.72 -15.75
CA ALA A 124 -0.59 10.84 -15.46
C ALA A 124 0.28 10.69 -16.72
N LEU A 125 1.61 10.73 -16.54
CA LEU A 125 2.59 10.48 -17.59
C LEU A 125 3.18 9.09 -17.40
N TYR A 126 3.03 8.24 -18.41
CA TYR A 126 3.83 7.02 -18.57
C TYR A 126 5.25 7.37 -18.96
N ARG A 127 6.22 6.70 -18.35
CA ARG A 127 7.64 6.77 -18.71
C ARG A 127 8.15 5.34 -18.80
N ASP A 128 8.81 4.98 -19.90
CA ASP A 128 9.21 3.59 -20.11
C ASP A 128 10.06 3.06 -18.95
N GLN A 129 9.88 1.78 -18.61
CA GLN A 129 10.50 1.08 -17.48
C GLN A 129 10.12 1.57 -16.06
N ILE A 130 9.58 2.79 -15.88
CA ILE A 130 9.18 3.33 -14.56
C ILE A 130 7.68 3.70 -14.46
N GLY A 131 6.89 3.33 -15.48
CA GLY A 131 5.43 3.40 -15.50
C GLY A 131 4.83 4.81 -15.34
N CYS A 132 3.64 4.87 -14.75
CA CYS A 132 2.78 6.05 -14.73
C CYS A 132 2.89 6.88 -13.44
N THR A 133 3.30 8.14 -13.57
CA THR A 133 3.38 9.13 -12.48
C THR A 133 2.32 10.21 -12.63
N LEU A 134 1.60 10.55 -11.55
CA LEU A 134 0.66 11.68 -11.55
C LEU A 134 1.39 13.03 -11.64
N LEU A 135 0.87 13.95 -12.46
CA LEU A 135 1.39 15.31 -12.59
C LEU A 135 0.87 16.18 -11.43
N LYS A 136 1.47 16.03 -10.25
CA LYS A 136 1.18 16.88 -9.09
C LYS A 136 2.30 17.90 -8.89
N ASN A 137 1.95 19.18 -8.98
CA ASN A 137 2.88 20.32 -8.85
C ASN A 137 4.11 20.24 -9.77
N THR A 138 3.97 19.62 -10.94
CA THR A 138 5.04 19.35 -11.91
C THR A 138 4.51 19.34 -13.34
N SER A 139 5.39 19.35 -14.34
CA SER A 139 5.04 19.18 -15.76
C SER A 139 5.56 17.86 -16.32
N ALA A 140 5.01 17.43 -17.46
CA ALA A 140 5.50 16.25 -18.16
C ALA A 140 7.00 16.37 -18.51
N ASP A 141 7.46 17.55 -18.92
CA ASP A 141 8.86 17.79 -19.29
C ASP A 141 9.81 17.65 -18.10
N VAL A 142 9.42 18.12 -16.91
CA VAL A 142 10.19 17.92 -15.67
C VAL A 142 10.29 16.43 -15.33
N LEU A 143 9.21 15.66 -15.48
CA LEU A 143 9.20 14.22 -15.24
C LEU A 143 10.02 13.44 -16.29
N ARG A 144 9.96 13.82 -17.57
CA ARG A 144 10.81 13.23 -18.62
C ARG A 144 12.29 13.54 -18.38
N ALA A 145 12.62 14.73 -17.89
CA ALA A 145 13.99 15.14 -17.58
C ALA A 145 14.62 14.47 -16.35
N GLN A 146 13.88 13.67 -15.57
CA GLN A 146 14.44 12.98 -14.39
C GLN A 146 15.48 11.91 -14.78
N PHE A 147 15.34 11.25 -15.92
CA PHE A 147 16.25 10.18 -16.36
C PHE A 147 16.27 10.06 -17.90
N ASN A 148 17.25 9.35 -18.44
CA ASN A 148 17.29 8.95 -19.84
C ASN A 148 16.86 7.48 -19.97
N PRO A 149 15.78 7.16 -20.72
CA PRO A 149 15.38 5.77 -20.97
C PRO A 149 16.45 4.96 -21.71
N ASP A 150 17.28 5.59 -22.56
CA ASP A 150 18.38 4.90 -23.27
C ASP A 150 19.49 4.39 -22.33
N LEU A 151 19.52 4.88 -21.09
CA LEU A 151 20.46 4.47 -20.03
C LEU A 151 19.85 3.50 -19.02
N PHE A 152 18.60 3.05 -19.25
CA PHE A 152 17.98 2.03 -18.41
C PHE A 152 18.63 0.66 -18.66
N PRO A 153 18.80 -0.21 -17.66
CA PRO A 153 19.51 -1.47 -17.85
C PRO A 153 18.72 -2.41 -18.75
N ALA A 154 19.39 -3.04 -19.70
CA ALA A 154 18.76 -4.03 -20.58
C ALA A 154 18.16 -5.18 -19.75
N ARG A 155 16.92 -5.56 -20.08
CA ARG A 155 16.29 -6.76 -19.51
C ARG A 155 17.07 -8.00 -19.95
N PRO A 156 17.42 -8.93 -19.04
CA PRO A 156 18.19 -10.13 -19.40
C PRO A 156 17.44 -10.98 -20.42
N VAL A 157 18.17 -11.55 -21.38
CA VAL A 157 17.63 -12.60 -22.25
C VAL A 157 17.50 -13.87 -21.39
N LEU A 158 16.27 -14.30 -21.16
CA LEU A 158 16.00 -15.53 -20.40
C LEU A 158 16.41 -16.75 -21.24
N PRO A 159 16.96 -17.81 -20.62
CA PRO A 159 17.19 -19.07 -21.31
C PRO A 159 15.88 -19.70 -21.79
N ASP A 160 15.96 -20.44 -22.90
CA ASP A 160 14.86 -21.29 -23.37
C ASP A 160 14.77 -22.53 -22.47
N ALA A 161 14.09 -22.34 -21.33
CA ALA A 161 14.04 -23.28 -20.21
C ALA A 161 12.74 -23.14 -19.41
N GLU A 162 12.48 -24.14 -18.56
CA GLU A 162 11.42 -24.10 -17.56
C GLU A 162 11.59 -22.94 -16.55
N TRP A 163 10.47 -22.41 -16.09
CA TRP A 163 10.38 -21.51 -14.96
C TRP A 163 10.94 -22.18 -13.69
N PRO A 164 11.68 -21.47 -12.82
CA PRO A 164 11.81 -20.01 -12.76
C PRO A 164 12.99 -19.40 -13.53
N LEU A 165 13.86 -20.22 -14.15
CA LEU A 165 15.04 -19.71 -14.87
C LEU A 165 14.66 -19.17 -16.26
N GLY A 166 13.78 -19.87 -16.98
CA GLY A 166 13.12 -19.37 -18.17
C GLY A 166 11.64 -19.06 -17.91
N ASN A 167 10.83 -19.10 -18.97
CA ASN A 167 9.39 -18.84 -18.93
C ASN A 167 8.51 -20.01 -19.41
N GLN A 168 9.10 -21.15 -19.80
CA GLN A 168 8.32 -22.35 -20.13
C GLN A 168 7.69 -22.91 -18.84
N VAL A 169 6.48 -23.46 -18.94
CA VAL A 169 5.82 -24.18 -17.84
C VAL A 169 5.20 -25.45 -18.40
N THR A 170 5.76 -26.59 -18.02
CA THR A 170 5.15 -27.91 -18.27
C THR A 170 4.46 -28.40 -17.00
N LEU A 171 3.12 -28.32 -16.98
CA LEU A 171 2.32 -28.85 -15.87
C LEU A 171 2.42 -30.40 -15.82
N PRO A 172 2.62 -31.01 -14.64
CA PRO A 172 2.80 -32.46 -14.52
C PRO A 172 1.47 -33.21 -14.51
N ASP A 173 1.41 -34.39 -15.15
CA ASP A 173 0.25 -35.30 -15.09
C ASP A 173 0.06 -35.93 -13.70
N SER A 174 1.14 -36.08 -12.93
CA SER A 174 1.12 -36.59 -11.55
C SER A 174 2.39 -36.18 -10.79
N ILE A 175 2.27 -36.04 -9.47
CA ILE A 175 3.41 -35.86 -8.55
C ILE A 175 3.20 -36.79 -7.36
N PRO A 176 4.18 -37.62 -6.97
CA PRO A 176 4.06 -38.45 -5.76
C PRO A 176 3.77 -37.61 -4.52
N GLY A 177 2.76 -38.02 -3.74
CA GLY A 177 2.33 -37.29 -2.54
C GLY A 177 1.45 -36.07 -2.78
N VAL A 178 1.03 -35.77 -4.02
CA VAL A 178 0.19 -34.60 -4.32
C VAL A 178 -1.09 -34.99 -5.04
N ASP A 179 -2.24 -34.60 -4.50
CA ASP A 179 -3.53 -34.69 -5.16
C ASP A 179 -3.74 -33.49 -6.09
N LEU A 180 -3.27 -33.63 -7.34
CA LEU A 180 -3.47 -32.61 -8.37
C LEU A 180 -4.95 -32.39 -8.72
N GLN A 181 -5.85 -33.37 -8.48
CA GLN A 181 -7.27 -33.19 -8.72
C GLN A 181 -7.88 -32.24 -7.68
N ALA A 182 -7.54 -32.43 -6.39
CA ALA A 182 -7.93 -31.53 -5.32
C ALA A 182 -7.34 -30.11 -5.49
N ILE A 183 -6.07 -30.00 -5.92
CA ILE A 183 -5.46 -28.70 -6.24
C ILE A 183 -6.22 -27.99 -7.37
N ASN A 184 -6.50 -28.68 -8.48
CA ASN A 184 -7.22 -28.07 -9.60
C ASN A 184 -8.64 -27.63 -9.20
N GLN A 185 -9.34 -28.42 -8.37
CA GLN A 185 -10.65 -28.02 -7.80
C GLN A 185 -10.54 -26.77 -6.91
N ALA A 186 -9.53 -26.69 -6.05
CA ALA A 186 -9.30 -25.52 -5.21
C ALA A 186 -8.96 -24.27 -6.05
N VAL A 187 -8.15 -24.44 -7.10
CA VAL A 187 -7.84 -23.39 -8.09
C VAL A 187 -9.10 -22.95 -8.83
N ASP A 188 -9.97 -23.87 -9.26
CA ASP A 188 -11.22 -23.53 -9.93
C ASP A 188 -12.16 -22.71 -9.03
N LEU A 189 -12.40 -23.17 -7.80
CA LEU A 189 -13.22 -22.49 -6.79
C LEU A 189 -12.71 -21.08 -6.46
N ALA A 190 -11.40 -20.82 -6.57
CA ALA A 190 -10.84 -19.49 -6.34
C ALA A 190 -11.27 -18.43 -7.39
N PHE A 191 -11.86 -18.84 -8.52
CA PHE A 191 -12.44 -17.95 -9.54
C PHE A 191 -13.96 -17.80 -9.45
N GLU A 192 -14.64 -18.51 -8.53
CA GLU A 192 -16.08 -18.47 -8.38
C GLU A 192 -16.48 -17.46 -7.29
N ASP A 193 -17.41 -16.54 -7.59
CA ASP A 193 -18.10 -15.77 -6.54
C ASP A 193 -19.02 -16.72 -5.76
N MET A 194 -18.83 -16.79 -4.43
CA MET A 194 -19.59 -17.73 -3.60
C MET A 194 -21.02 -17.27 -3.33
N GLU A 195 -21.31 -15.97 -3.48
CA GLU A 195 -22.63 -15.36 -3.30
C GLU A 195 -22.86 -14.25 -4.35
N PRO A 196 -24.10 -13.98 -4.80
CA PRO A 196 -24.38 -13.09 -5.93
C PRO A 196 -24.00 -11.60 -5.75
N ASP A 197 -23.67 -11.17 -4.55
CA ASP A 197 -23.24 -9.80 -4.23
C ASP A 197 -21.72 -9.67 -4.00
N GLN A 198 -20.99 -10.79 -3.99
CA GLN A 198 -19.55 -10.78 -3.96
C GLN A 198 -18.99 -10.18 -5.26
N ASN A 199 -17.75 -9.76 -5.17
CA ASN A 199 -16.94 -9.41 -6.33
C ASN A 199 -15.52 -9.81 -5.93
N ILE A 200 -15.24 -11.11 -6.07
CA ILE A 200 -13.94 -11.69 -5.80
C ILE A 200 -12.95 -11.26 -6.89
N ASP A 201 -13.36 -11.30 -8.16
CA ASP A 201 -12.54 -10.99 -9.36
C ASP A 201 -11.12 -11.56 -9.26
N THR A 202 -10.99 -12.89 -9.21
CA THR A 202 -9.67 -13.54 -9.31
C THR A 202 -9.20 -13.53 -10.76
N ARG A 203 -7.97 -13.08 -10.97
CA ARG A 203 -7.37 -12.83 -12.29
C ARG A 203 -6.26 -13.80 -12.62
N ALA A 204 -5.53 -14.26 -11.61
CA ALA A 204 -4.52 -15.28 -11.73
C ALA A 204 -4.41 -16.08 -10.43
N VAL A 205 -4.19 -17.39 -10.55
CA VAL A 205 -3.77 -18.27 -9.45
C VAL A 205 -2.60 -19.10 -9.93
N LEU A 206 -1.53 -19.14 -9.14
CA LEU A 206 -0.38 -20.04 -9.33
C LEU A 206 -0.18 -20.87 -8.06
N VAL A 207 0.05 -22.17 -8.23
CA VAL A 207 0.50 -23.08 -7.17
C VAL A 207 1.88 -23.60 -7.55
N ILE A 208 2.85 -23.41 -6.66
CA ILE A 208 4.26 -23.76 -6.86
C ILE A 208 4.71 -24.67 -5.73
N HIS A 209 5.22 -25.85 -6.07
CA HIS A 209 5.70 -26.84 -5.11
C HIS A 209 7.13 -27.25 -5.50
N LYS A 210 8.05 -27.25 -4.53
CA LYS A 210 9.48 -27.58 -4.72
C LYS A 210 10.13 -26.81 -5.88
N GLY A 211 9.85 -25.51 -5.96
CA GLY A 211 10.41 -24.60 -6.95
C GLY A 211 9.79 -24.67 -8.35
N ARG A 212 8.71 -25.43 -8.58
CA ARG A 212 8.05 -25.57 -9.89
C ARG A 212 6.57 -25.23 -9.83
N ILE A 213 6.05 -24.58 -10.87
CA ILE A 213 4.60 -24.38 -11.04
C ILE A 213 3.95 -25.75 -11.31
N ILE A 214 2.95 -26.11 -10.50
CA ILE A 214 2.21 -27.38 -10.60
C ILE A 214 0.73 -27.18 -10.97
N ALA A 215 0.21 -25.95 -10.79
CA ALA A 215 -1.04 -25.50 -11.38
C ALA A 215 -0.95 -23.98 -11.64
N GLU A 216 -1.53 -23.52 -12.75
CA GLU A 216 -1.77 -22.10 -12.99
C GLU A 216 -3.09 -21.90 -13.75
N LYS A 217 -3.82 -20.83 -13.43
CA LYS A 217 -5.07 -20.45 -14.11
C LYS A 217 -5.15 -18.92 -14.17
N TYR A 218 -5.75 -18.41 -15.23
CA TYR A 218 -5.96 -16.98 -15.49
C TYR A 218 -7.41 -16.75 -15.93
N ALA A 219 -7.99 -15.62 -15.55
CA ALA A 219 -9.31 -15.20 -16.05
C ALA A 219 -9.12 -14.35 -17.31
N GLU A 220 -9.99 -14.50 -18.32
CA GLU A 220 -9.95 -13.62 -19.50
C GLU A 220 -10.19 -12.14 -19.10
N PRO A 221 -9.47 -11.16 -19.66
CA PRO A 221 -8.42 -11.27 -20.69
C PRO A 221 -6.99 -11.35 -20.10
N PHE A 222 -6.83 -11.66 -18.82
CA PHE A 222 -5.52 -11.80 -18.16
C PHE A 222 -4.84 -13.10 -18.59
N HIS A 223 -3.52 -13.06 -18.69
CA HIS A 223 -2.68 -14.20 -19.09
C HIS A 223 -1.32 -14.16 -18.37
N ALA A 224 -0.53 -15.22 -18.51
CA ALA A 224 0.77 -15.38 -17.86
C ALA A 224 1.72 -14.19 -18.07
N ASP A 225 1.73 -13.61 -19.27
CA ASP A 225 2.59 -12.48 -19.65
C ASP A 225 2.00 -11.08 -19.38
N MET A 226 0.83 -10.97 -18.72
CA MET A 226 0.22 -9.68 -18.39
C MET A 226 0.70 -9.16 -17.02
N PRO A 227 1.37 -8.00 -16.93
CA PRO A 227 1.74 -7.39 -15.65
C PRO A 227 0.50 -6.98 -14.83
N GLN A 228 0.48 -7.27 -13.53
CA GLN A 228 -0.59 -6.89 -12.61
C GLN A 228 -0.04 -6.14 -11.40
N LEU A 229 -0.80 -5.15 -10.93
CA LEU A 229 -0.49 -4.33 -9.75
C LEU A 229 -0.46 -5.21 -8.49
N GLY A 230 0.66 -5.24 -7.77
CA GLY A 230 0.79 -5.96 -6.50
C GLY A 230 0.31 -5.20 -5.26
N TRP A 231 -0.02 -3.91 -5.38
CA TRP A 231 -0.34 -3.04 -4.24
C TRP A 231 0.73 -3.18 -3.14
N SER A 232 0.32 -3.46 -1.90
CA SER A 232 1.22 -3.60 -0.75
C SER A 232 2.15 -4.81 -0.77
N MET A 233 2.07 -5.71 -1.75
CA MET A 233 3.14 -6.69 -2.00
C MET A 233 4.47 -5.98 -2.34
N THR A 234 4.41 -4.77 -2.90
CA THR A 234 5.56 -3.89 -3.16
C THR A 234 6.35 -3.53 -1.91
N LYS A 235 5.73 -3.55 -0.72
CA LYS A 235 6.40 -3.23 0.56
C LYS A 235 7.55 -4.20 0.83
N THR A 236 7.32 -5.50 0.60
CA THR A 236 8.31 -6.56 0.79
C THR A 236 9.46 -6.44 -0.23
N VAL A 237 9.17 -6.04 -1.47
CA VAL A 237 10.19 -5.72 -2.48
C VAL A 237 11.01 -4.49 -2.07
N THR A 238 10.37 -3.47 -1.51
CA THR A 238 11.05 -2.28 -0.97
C THR A 238 11.97 -2.64 0.20
N ALA A 239 11.56 -3.54 1.10
CA ALA A 239 12.45 -4.07 2.14
C ALA A 239 13.60 -4.90 1.55
N ALA A 240 13.37 -5.76 0.55
CA ALA A 240 14.42 -6.51 -0.12
C ALA A 240 15.48 -5.58 -0.76
N LEU A 241 15.04 -4.52 -1.45
CA LEU A 241 15.91 -3.47 -2.00
C LEU A 241 16.67 -2.71 -0.89
N THR A 242 16.03 -2.45 0.25
CA THR A 242 16.68 -1.86 1.44
C THR A 242 17.75 -2.82 2.01
N GLY A 243 17.49 -4.12 2.02
CA GLY A 243 18.43 -5.15 2.44
C GLY A 243 19.66 -5.24 1.55
N ILE A 244 19.49 -5.12 0.23
CA ILE A 244 20.62 -5.02 -0.71
C ILE A 244 21.48 -3.79 -0.38
N LEU A 245 20.87 -2.63 -0.15
CA LEU A 245 21.59 -1.39 0.24
C LEU A 245 22.29 -1.52 1.60
N ALA A 246 21.70 -2.25 2.56
CA ALA A 246 22.33 -2.54 3.84
C ALA A 246 23.52 -3.52 3.69
N GLY A 247 23.39 -4.54 2.83
CA GLY A 247 24.48 -5.46 2.48
C GLY A 247 25.66 -4.79 1.79
N ASP A 248 25.39 -3.78 0.96
CA ASP A 248 26.41 -2.93 0.34
C ASP A 248 27.06 -1.94 1.34
N GLY A 249 26.58 -1.88 2.58
CA GLY A 249 27.05 -0.94 3.61
C GLY A 249 26.58 0.49 3.41
N LEU A 250 25.54 0.72 2.60
CA LEU A 250 24.98 2.05 2.30
C LEU A 250 23.82 2.42 3.24
N ALA A 251 23.17 1.44 3.87
CA ALA A 251 22.08 1.64 4.82
C ALA A 251 22.38 0.95 6.17
N HIS A 252 22.06 1.63 7.29
CA HIS A 252 22.16 1.08 8.64
C HIS A 252 20.76 1.07 9.26
N ILE A 253 20.19 -0.12 9.48
CA ILE A 253 18.79 -0.27 9.89
C ILE A 253 18.56 0.03 11.38
N ASP A 254 19.54 -0.29 12.21
CA ASP A 254 19.56 -0.07 13.67
C ASP A 254 19.71 1.41 14.05
N MET A 255 20.17 2.24 13.12
CA MET A 255 20.41 3.66 13.33
C MET A 255 19.15 4.52 13.13
N PRO A 256 19.07 5.71 13.74
CA PRO A 256 18.05 6.71 13.45
C PRO A 256 17.90 6.98 11.95
N ALA A 257 16.67 6.97 11.47
CA ALA A 257 16.33 7.22 10.07
C ALA A 257 16.78 8.63 9.67
N ASN A 258 17.50 8.74 8.55
CA ASN A 258 18.22 9.96 8.17
C ASN A 258 17.33 11.07 7.56
N VAL A 259 16.09 11.20 8.03
CA VAL A 259 15.11 12.20 7.58
C VAL A 259 15.57 13.59 8.01
N ALA A 260 15.73 14.50 7.05
CA ALA A 260 16.30 15.83 7.31
C ALA A 260 15.35 16.72 8.12
N GLU A 261 14.05 16.58 7.86
CA GLU A 261 12.94 17.29 8.47
C GLU A 261 12.83 17.03 9.98
N TRP A 262 13.24 15.85 10.45
CA TRP A 262 13.19 15.47 11.87
C TRP A 262 14.43 15.93 12.66
N ARG A 263 15.45 16.54 12.04
CA ARG A 263 16.71 16.88 12.73
C ARG A 263 16.62 18.09 13.68
N ALA A 264 15.46 18.75 13.76
CA ALA A 264 15.28 19.92 14.61
C ALA A 264 15.48 19.61 16.10
N ASN A 265 16.00 20.57 16.87
CA ASN A 265 16.12 20.43 18.32
C ASN A 265 14.72 20.39 18.95
N GLY A 266 14.42 19.31 19.67
CA GLY A 266 13.11 19.07 20.28
C GLY A 266 12.14 18.26 19.42
N ASP A 267 12.51 17.87 18.19
CA ASP A 267 11.70 16.92 17.41
C ASP A 267 12.03 15.48 17.84
N GLU A 268 11.06 14.82 18.45
CA GLU A 268 11.20 13.44 18.96
C GLU A 268 11.21 12.40 17.84
N ARG A 269 10.69 12.73 16.64
CA ARG A 269 10.72 11.84 15.46
C ARG A 269 12.14 11.51 15.02
N ARG A 270 13.14 12.32 15.41
CA ARG A 270 14.57 12.07 15.19
C ARG A 270 15.07 10.76 15.81
N ALA A 271 14.32 10.18 16.75
CA ALA A 271 14.65 8.91 17.39
C ALA A 271 14.13 7.68 16.63
N ILE A 272 13.25 7.87 15.64
CA ILE A 272 12.72 6.77 14.82
C ILE A 272 13.86 6.11 14.04
N THR A 273 14.09 4.82 14.23
CA THR A 273 15.10 4.05 13.47
C THR A 273 14.56 3.56 12.13
N LEU A 274 15.46 3.25 11.18
CA LEU A 274 15.06 2.62 9.92
C LEU A 274 14.45 1.22 10.15
N GLU A 275 14.87 0.48 11.18
CA GLU A 275 14.25 -0.76 11.63
C GLU A 275 12.80 -0.54 12.09
N GLN A 276 12.53 0.51 12.87
CA GLN A 276 11.17 0.85 13.31
C GLN A 276 10.26 1.22 12.12
N LEU A 277 10.80 1.90 11.09
CA LEU A 277 10.07 2.08 9.83
C LEU A 277 9.79 0.73 9.15
N LEU A 278 10.81 -0.12 8.98
CA LEU A 278 10.69 -1.44 8.35
C LEU A 278 9.71 -2.37 9.09
N ARG A 279 9.61 -2.25 10.42
CA ARG A 279 8.72 -3.02 11.30
C ARG A 279 7.33 -2.41 11.51
N MET A 280 6.98 -1.31 10.81
CA MET A 280 5.69 -0.61 10.96
C MET A 280 5.42 -0.14 12.41
N SER A 281 6.46 0.40 13.06
CA SER A 281 6.40 0.90 14.43
C SER A 281 6.98 2.31 14.59
N SER A 282 6.79 3.15 13.56
CA SER A 282 7.27 4.54 13.52
C SER A 282 6.66 5.46 14.60
N GLY A 283 5.47 5.14 15.10
CA GLY A 283 4.72 5.98 16.05
C GLY A 283 4.05 7.21 15.41
N LEU A 284 4.22 7.43 14.10
CA LEU A 284 3.61 8.53 13.36
C LEU A 284 2.09 8.36 13.24
N GLN A 285 1.34 9.45 13.39
CA GLN A 285 -0.09 9.49 13.10
C GLN A 285 -0.34 9.16 11.62
N TYR A 286 -1.24 8.22 11.34
CA TYR A 286 -1.60 7.85 9.98
C TYR A 286 -3.00 7.23 9.91
N SER A 287 -3.68 7.38 8.78
CA SER A 287 -4.98 6.76 8.48
C SER A 287 -4.92 5.90 7.21
N GLU A 288 -4.79 4.58 7.37
CA GLU A 288 -4.72 3.58 6.29
C GLU A 288 -6.11 3.03 5.88
N VAL A 289 -7.05 3.92 5.54
CA VAL A 289 -8.42 3.53 5.16
C VAL A 289 -8.63 3.67 3.65
N TYR A 290 -8.86 2.57 2.94
CA TYR A 290 -9.03 2.56 1.48
C TYR A 290 -10.49 2.64 1.00
N THR A 291 -11.45 2.97 1.88
CA THR A 291 -12.87 3.05 1.52
C THR A 291 -13.09 4.13 0.45
N ALA A 292 -13.86 3.81 -0.59
CA ALA A 292 -14.21 4.77 -1.65
C ALA A 292 -14.88 6.02 -1.06
N GLY A 293 -14.43 7.21 -1.48
CA GLY A 293 -14.89 8.49 -0.95
C GLY A 293 -14.31 8.88 0.43
N SER A 294 -13.43 8.08 1.04
CA SER A 294 -12.73 8.50 2.26
C SER A 294 -11.57 9.45 1.98
N MET A 295 -11.42 10.50 2.80
CA MET A 295 -10.26 11.41 2.81
C MET A 295 -9.21 10.93 3.82
N SER A 296 -8.87 9.63 3.77
CA SER A 296 -7.82 9.07 4.61
C SER A 296 -6.44 9.52 4.16
N ASP A 297 -5.45 9.36 5.03
CA ASP A 297 -4.07 9.73 4.70
C ASP A 297 -3.52 8.95 3.52
N VAL A 298 -3.87 7.67 3.37
CA VAL A 298 -3.42 6.88 2.22
C VAL A 298 -4.08 7.30 0.91
N ILE A 299 -5.34 7.74 0.92
CA ILE A 299 -6.03 8.24 -0.27
C ILE A 299 -5.50 9.62 -0.68
N LEU A 300 -5.30 10.52 0.28
CA LEU A 300 -4.70 11.84 0.05
C LEU A 300 -3.26 11.69 -0.47
N MET A 301 -2.43 10.90 0.22
CA MET A 301 -1.04 10.64 -0.16
C MET A 301 -0.91 10.11 -1.59
N LEU A 302 -1.77 9.17 -2.02
CA LEU A 302 -1.62 8.54 -3.35
C LEU A 302 -2.15 9.41 -4.50
N TYR A 303 -3.10 10.32 -4.26
CA TYR A 303 -3.85 10.98 -5.34
C TYR A 303 -3.84 12.51 -5.33
N THR A 304 -3.31 13.18 -4.30
CA THR A 304 -3.32 14.66 -4.20
C THR A 304 -1.94 15.31 -3.96
N THR A 305 -0.91 14.54 -3.56
CA THR A 305 0.48 15.04 -3.40
C THR A 305 1.42 14.53 -4.49
N GLY A 306 2.49 15.30 -4.74
CA GLY A 306 3.62 14.91 -5.60
C GLY A 306 4.80 14.28 -4.84
N ASP A 307 4.85 14.39 -3.51
CA ASP A 307 5.83 13.72 -2.63
C ASP A 307 5.05 12.91 -1.58
N THR A 308 4.98 11.60 -1.80
CA THR A 308 4.27 10.64 -0.94
C THR A 308 4.99 10.42 0.39
N ALA A 309 6.33 10.53 0.36
CA ALA A 309 7.17 10.41 1.54
C ALA A 309 7.10 11.68 2.40
N GLY A 310 7.19 12.86 1.78
CA GLY A 310 7.06 14.17 2.43
C GLY A 310 5.74 14.31 3.19
N PHE A 311 4.60 13.98 2.54
CA PHE A 311 3.28 13.94 3.19
C PHE A 311 3.25 13.08 4.47
N SER A 312 4.05 12.01 4.50
CA SER A 312 4.13 11.07 5.62
C SER A 312 5.15 11.49 6.69
N ILE A 313 6.24 12.15 6.27
CA ILE A 313 7.28 12.73 7.13
C ILE A 313 6.73 13.88 7.99
N ASP A 314 5.80 14.66 7.43
CA ASP A 314 5.18 15.81 8.10
C ASP A 314 4.21 15.42 9.23
N LYS A 315 3.82 14.15 9.33
CA LYS A 315 2.91 13.66 10.38
C LYS A 315 3.52 13.82 11.79
N PRO A 316 2.71 14.18 12.80
CA PRO A 316 3.15 14.20 14.19
C PRO A 316 3.30 12.76 14.72
N LEU A 317 3.97 12.61 15.86
CA LEU A 317 3.87 11.37 16.64
C LEU A 317 2.47 11.28 17.28
N GLU A 318 1.90 10.07 17.24
CA GLU A 318 0.74 9.65 18.04
C GLU A 318 1.17 8.71 19.17
N TYR A 319 2.27 7.97 18.97
CA TYR A 319 2.85 7.02 19.92
C TYR A 319 4.38 7.15 19.96
N ASP A 320 5.00 6.69 21.05
CA ASP A 320 6.46 6.61 21.16
C ASP A 320 7.04 5.70 20.06
N PRO A 321 8.15 6.07 19.38
CA PRO A 321 8.80 5.22 18.38
C PRO A 321 9.11 3.81 18.90
N GLY A 322 8.68 2.79 18.15
CA GLY A 322 8.81 1.37 18.49
C GLY A 322 7.72 0.80 19.39
N SER A 323 6.91 1.63 20.07
CA SER A 323 5.93 1.16 21.07
C SER A 323 4.71 0.45 20.49
N THR A 324 4.22 0.90 19.33
CA THR A 324 2.96 0.47 18.72
C THR A 324 3.20 -0.05 17.31
N PHE A 325 2.59 -1.17 16.94
CA PHE A 325 2.51 -1.61 15.54
C PHE A 325 1.33 -0.91 14.88
N TYR A 326 1.60 -0.11 13.85
CA TYR A 326 0.57 0.49 13.00
C TYR A 326 0.98 0.34 11.53
N TYR A 327 0.18 -0.42 10.78
CA TYR A 327 0.42 -0.64 9.36
C TYR A 327 0.16 0.63 8.54
N SER A 328 1.21 1.19 7.94
CA SER A 328 1.16 2.49 7.22
C SER A 328 1.91 2.41 5.89
N SER A 329 1.20 2.67 4.78
CA SER A 329 1.78 2.88 3.46
C SER A 329 2.70 4.10 3.43
N GLY A 330 2.36 5.15 4.17
CA GLY A 330 3.22 6.32 4.33
C GLY A 330 4.60 5.97 4.89
N THR A 331 4.64 5.15 5.95
CA THR A 331 5.89 4.66 6.55
C THR A 331 6.79 3.94 5.52
N THR A 332 6.24 3.13 4.62
CA THR A 332 7.03 2.53 3.52
C THR A 332 7.57 3.57 2.55
N ASN A 333 6.81 4.62 2.22
CA ASN A 333 7.30 5.64 1.30
C ASN A 333 8.42 6.51 1.91
N ILE A 334 8.45 6.67 3.25
CA ILE A 334 9.63 7.22 3.95
C ILE A 334 10.87 6.34 3.69
N ILE A 335 10.75 5.01 3.81
CA ILE A 335 11.84 4.07 3.48
C ILE A 335 12.28 4.22 2.02
N SER A 336 11.33 4.31 1.08
CA SER A 336 11.61 4.53 -0.34
C SER A 336 12.41 5.82 -0.59
N ARG A 337 12.06 6.91 0.10
CA ARG A 337 12.79 8.19 0.01
C ARG A 337 14.18 8.13 0.64
N LEU A 338 14.34 7.43 1.77
CA LEU A 338 15.65 7.20 2.38
C LEU A 338 16.56 6.40 1.44
N ASN A 339 16.05 5.33 0.82
CA ASN A 339 16.79 4.59 -0.21
C ASN A 339 17.16 5.50 -1.39
N ARG A 340 16.22 6.32 -1.89
CA ARG A 340 16.43 7.29 -2.99
C ARG A 340 17.48 8.35 -2.68
N GLN A 341 17.74 8.65 -1.41
CA GLN A 341 18.76 9.60 -0.97
C GLN A 341 20.18 9.01 -0.94
N LEU A 342 20.34 7.68 -1.05
CA LEU A 342 21.65 7.02 -1.15
C LEU A 342 22.25 7.09 -2.57
N PHE A 343 21.48 7.58 -3.56
CA PHE A 343 21.90 7.71 -4.96
C PHE A 343 22.18 9.16 -5.34
N ASN A 344 23.25 9.37 -6.12
CA ASN A 344 23.67 10.70 -6.57
C ASN A 344 22.70 11.36 -7.57
N ASN A 345 21.82 10.59 -8.22
CA ASN A 345 20.87 11.07 -9.22
C ASN A 345 19.71 10.05 -9.39
N PHE A 346 18.64 10.47 -10.07
CA PHE A 346 17.48 9.62 -10.33
C PHE A 346 17.76 8.44 -11.26
N GLN A 347 18.65 8.57 -12.26
CA GLN A 347 18.99 7.46 -13.17
C GLN A 347 19.50 6.25 -12.39
N SER A 348 20.51 6.44 -11.53
CA SER A 348 21.07 5.34 -10.73
C SER A 348 20.05 4.74 -9.77
N TYR A 349 19.13 5.54 -9.23
CA TYR A 349 18.03 5.05 -8.40
C TYR A 349 16.99 4.25 -9.18
N PHE A 350 16.59 4.71 -10.36
CA PHE A 350 15.60 4.04 -11.21
C PHE A 350 16.15 2.76 -11.85
N ASN A 351 17.44 2.74 -12.19
CA ASN A 351 18.14 1.55 -12.66
C ASN A 351 18.25 0.45 -11.57
N PHE A 352 18.41 0.85 -10.31
CA PHE A 352 18.81 -0.05 -9.21
C PHE A 352 17.93 -1.31 -9.04
N PRO A 353 16.58 -1.24 -9.03
CA PRO A 353 15.75 -2.45 -8.94
C PRO A 353 16.01 -3.43 -10.09
N GLN A 354 16.23 -2.93 -11.31
CA GLN A 354 16.53 -3.76 -12.47
C GLN A 354 17.93 -4.37 -12.40
N GLU A 355 18.95 -3.59 -12.02
CA GLU A 355 20.34 -4.06 -11.93
C GLU A 355 20.56 -5.09 -10.82
N ARG A 356 19.88 -4.93 -9.67
CA ARG A 356 20.21 -5.63 -8.43
C ARG A 356 19.18 -6.67 -7.99
N LEU A 357 17.95 -6.61 -8.48
CA LEU A 357 16.89 -7.55 -8.12
C LEU A 357 16.20 -8.15 -9.35
N PHE A 358 15.47 -7.36 -10.13
CA PHE A 358 14.62 -7.88 -11.20
C PHE A 358 15.43 -8.56 -12.31
N GLY A 359 16.52 -7.96 -12.77
CA GLY A 359 17.43 -8.58 -13.74
C GLY A 359 18.15 -9.83 -13.20
N LYS A 360 18.35 -9.95 -11.89
CA LYS A 360 18.94 -11.13 -11.25
C LYS A 360 17.95 -12.29 -11.16
N LEU A 361 16.69 -12.00 -10.87
CA LEU A 361 15.61 -12.99 -10.85
C LEU A 361 15.04 -13.27 -12.26
N GLY A 362 15.43 -12.51 -13.28
CA GLY A 362 14.82 -12.59 -14.61
C GLY A 362 13.36 -12.13 -14.64
N MET A 363 13.00 -11.16 -13.78
CA MET A 363 11.66 -10.57 -13.69
C MET A 363 11.44 -9.50 -14.78
N ASN A 364 11.42 -9.93 -16.04
CA ASN A 364 11.40 -9.04 -17.20
C ASN A 364 10.11 -8.23 -17.37
N SER A 365 9.08 -8.49 -16.57
CA SER A 365 7.84 -7.69 -16.56
C SER A 365 7.79 -6.63 -15.46
N ALA A 366 8.76 -6.61 -14.54
CA ALA A 366 8.72 -5.80 -13.34
C ALA A 366 8.91 -4.30 -13.63
N VAL A 367 7.97 -3.49 -13.13
CA VAL A 367 8.01 -2.02 -13.17
C VAL A 367 7.63 -1.50 -11.78
N MET A 368 8.48 -0.65 -11.20
CA MET A 368 8.14 0.14 -10.01
C MET A 368 7.90 1.59 -10.43
N GLU A 369 6.83 2.20 -9.91
CA GLU A 369 6.45 3.55 -10.32
C GLU A 369 6.82 4.60 -9.27
N ALA A 370 7.24 5.77 -9.75
CA ALA A 370 7.61 6.90 -8.92
C ALA A 370 6.49 7.94 -8.80
N ASP A 371 6.49 8.68 -7.68
CA ASP A 371 5.76 9.93 -7.55
C ASP A 371 6.49 11.09 -8.25
N ALA A 372 5.91 12.28 -8.20
CA ALA A 372 6.46 13.46 -8.89
C ALA A 372 7.82 13.90 -8.32
N SER A 373 8.12 13.58 -7.05
CA SER A 373 9.43 13.81 -6.42
C SER A 373 10.54 12.93 -6.99
N GLY A 374 10.20 11.92 -7.79
CA GLY A 374 11.13 10.90 -8.28
C GLY A 374 11.45 9.82 -7.22
N THR A 375 10.58 9.64 -6.22
CA THR A 375 10.68 8.56 -5.23
C THR A 375 9.74 7.43 -5.64
N PHE A 376 10.20 6.17 -5.63
CA PHE A 376 9.30 5.03 -5.87
C PHE A 376 8.20 4.99 -4.80
N VAL A 377 6.94 4.80 -5.21
CA VAL A 377 5.81 4.58 -4.30
C VAL A 377 5.82 3.12 -3.83
N GLY A 378 6.91 2.76 -3.14
CA GLY A 378 7.23 1.42 -2.66
C GLY A 378 6.19 0.84 -1.70
N SER A 379 5.26 1.66 -1.20
CA SER A 379 4.08 1.19 -0.49
C SER A 379 3.10 0.39 -1.35
N SER A 380 3.07 0.64 -2.68
CA SER A 380 1.90 0.33 -3.51
C SER A 380 2.20 -0.02 -4.96
N TYR A 381 3.02 0.76 -5.67
CA TYR A 381 3.04 0.73 -7.13
C TYR A 381 4.22 -0.05 -7.72
N MET A 382 4.09 -1.38 -7.67
CA MET A 382 4.83 -2.30 -8.52
C MET A 382 3.87 -3.17 -9.33
N TYR A 383 4.23 -3.35 -10.60
CA TYR A 383 3.56 -4.19 -11.58
C TYR A 383 4.53 -5.29 -11.99
N ALA A 384 4.05 -6.52 -12.03
CA ALA A 384 4.78 -7.67 -12.57
C ALA A 384 3.78 -8.76 -12.97
N THR A 385 4.16 -9.68 -13.84
CA THR A 385 3.34 -10.85 -14.15
C THR A 385 3.15 -11.71 -12.90
N PRO A 386 2.08 -12.52 -12.81
CA PRO A 386 1.91 -13.48 -11.73
C PRO A 386 3.13 -14.41 -11.57
N ARG A 387 3.73 -14.86 -12.69
CA ARG A 387 4.95 -15.67 -12.70
C ARG A 387 6.19 -14.94 -12.19
N ASP A 388 6.33 -13.63 -12.43
CA ASP A 388 7.44 -12.84 -11.88
C ASP A 388 7.22 -12.47 -10.41
N TRP A 389 5.99 -12.13 -10.00
CA TRP A 389 5.63 -11.97 -8.59
C TRP A 389 5.98 -13.22 -7.77
N ALA A 390 5.69 -14.42 -8.29
CA ALA A 390 6.05 -15.68 -7.65
C ALA A 390 7.57 -15.86 -7.42
N LYS A 391 8.44 -15.25 -8.25
CA LYS A 391 9.90 -15.31 -8.07
C LYS A 391 10.35 -14.58 -6.80
N ILE A 392 9.63 -13.53 -6.36
CA ILE A 392 9.86 -12.89 -5.05
C ILE A 392 9.59 -13.88 -3.91
N GLY A 393 8.50 -14.66 -3.99
CA GLY A 393 8.21 -15.70 -3.00
C GLY A 393 9.28 -16.79 -2.97
N LEU A 394 9.73 -17.25 -4.15
CA LEU A 394 10.83 -18.22 -4.26
C LEU A 394 12.16 -17.67 -3.73
N LEU A 395 12.45 -16.38 -3.89
CA LEU A 395 13.66 -15.76 -3.35
C LEU A 395 13.67 -15.82 -1.82
N PHE A 396 12.55 -15.51 -1.16
CA PHE A 396 12.44 -15.61 0.30
C PHE A 396 12.50 -17.07 0.77
N MET A 397 11.84 -18.00 0.07
CA MET A 397 11.92 -19.44 0.37
C MET A 397 13.34 -20.03 0.19
N GLN A 398 14.25 -19.32 -0.49
CA GLN A 398 15.65 -19.71 -0.71
C GLN A 398 16.66 -18.84 0.07
N ASP A 399 16.26 -18.22 1.19
CA ASP A 399 17.13 -17.33 2.00
C ASP A 399 17.81 -16.21 1.18
N GLY A 400 17.10 -15.67 0.17
CA GLY A 400 17.65 -14.62 -0.68
C GLY A 400 18.73 -15.08 -1.66
N VAL A 401 18.91 -16.40 -1.84
CA VAL A 401 19.79 -16.99 -2.86
C VAL A 401 18.97 -17.30 -4.12
N TRP A 402 19.51 -16.95 -5.29
CA TRP A 402 18.91 -17.21 -6.59
C TRP A 402 19.93 -17.86 -7.52
N ASN A 403 19.66 -19.08 -7.99
CA ASN A 403 20.55 -19.82 -8.90
C ASN A 403 22.02 -19.90 -8.41
N GLY A 404 22.22 -20.01 -7.09
CA GLY A 404 23.53 -20.02 -6.44
C GLY A 404 24.17 -18.64 -6.20
N GLU A 405 23.59 -17.54 -6.69
CA GLU A 405 24.01 -16.17 -6.37
C GLU A 405 23.23 -15.67 -5.15
N ARG A 406 23.93 -15.17 -4.11
CA ARG A 406 23.27 -14.53 -2.96
C ARG A 406 22.87 -13.10 -3.33
N ILE A 407 21.57 -12.83 -3.37
CA ILE A 407 20.99 -11.52 -3.73
C ILE A 407 20.69 -10.70 -2.47
N LEU A 408 20.07 -11.30 -1.45
CA LEU A 408 19.85 -10.66 -0.16
C LEU A 408 20.96 -11.07 0.83
N PRO A 409 21.38 -10.20 1.77
CA PRO A 409 22.40 -10.52 2.75
C PRO A 409 22.06 -11.78 3.54
N GLU A 410 23.08 -12.51 3.97
CA GLU A 410 22.92 -13.69 4.83
C GLU A 410 22.19 -13.30 6.13
N GLY A 411 21.16 -14.08 6.50
CA GLY A 411 20.30 -13.79 7.64
C GLY A 411 19.27 -12.67 7.40
N TRP A 412 19.26 -11.96 6.27
CA TRP A 412 18.28 -10.90 6.00
C TRP A 412 16.84 -11.44 5.98
N VAL A 413 16.62 -12.62 5.39
CA VAL A 413 15.30 -13.24 5.32
C VAL A 413 14.84 -13.67 6.71
N GLU A 414 15.66 -14.42 7.46
CA GLU A 414 15.36 -14.83 8.84
C GLU A 414 15.03 -13.62 9.74
N TYR A 415 15.85 -12.57 9.68
CA TYR A 415 15.65 -11.36 10.45
C TYR A 415 14.39 -10.57 10.03
N SER A 416 14.07 -10.58 8.72
CA SER A 416 12.83 -10.00 8.19
C SER A 416 11.59 -10.78 8.61
N LEU A 417 11.71 -12.10 8.83
CA LEU A 417 10.65 -12.98 9.31
C LEU A 417 10.52 -13.02 10.83
N THR A 418 11.43 -12.37 11.57
CA THR A 418 11.31 -12.19 13.02
C THR A 418 10.18 -11.21 13.33
N PRO A 419 9.17 -11.56 14.16
CA PRO A 419 8.09 -10.65 14.48
C PRO A 419 8.55 -9.33 15.12
N ALA A 420 7.93 -8.22 14.72
CA ALA A 420 8.10 -6.95 15.40
C ALA A 420 7.56 -7.03 16.84
N GLY A 421 8.31 -6.55 17.84
CA GLY A 421 7.93 -6.66 19.25
C GLY A 421 6.59 -6.00 19.61
N SER A 422 6.19 -4.96 18.87
CA SER A 422 4.89 -4.29 19.03
C SER A 422 3.75 -4.95 18.23
N ALA A 423 4.05 -5.90 17.33
CA ALA A 423 3.06 -6.72 16.63
C ALA A 423 2.67 -7.93 17.52
N THR A 424 1.84 -7.66 18.53
CA THR A 424 1.57 -8.58 19.66
C THR A 424 0.99 -9.96 19.32
N ARG A 425 0.41 -10.14 18.13
CA ARG A 425 -0.09 -11.44 17.61
C ARG A 425 0.94 -12.14 16.71
N GLY A 426 2.20 -11.70 16.75
CA GLY A 426 3.28 -12.20 15.90
C GLY A 426 3.01 -12.02 14.40
N GLN A 427 2.19 -11.03 14.02
CA GLN A 427 1.57 -10.96 12.69
C GLN A 427 2.38 -10.22 11.61
N TYR A 428 3.49 -9.58 11.98
CA TYR A 428 4.26 -8.73 11.06
C TYR A 428 5.75 -8.73 11.37
N GLY A 429 6.58 -8.80 10.34
CA GLY A 429 8.03 -8.71 10.38
C GLY A 429 8.54 -7.41 9.76
N MET A 430 9.56 -7.48 8.91
CA MET A 430 10.05 -6.33 8.15
C MET A 430 9.36 -6.25 6.79
N GLN A 431 8.34 -5.38 6.71
CA GLN A 431 7.49 -5.18 5.53
C GLN A 431 6.84 -6.47 4.97
N ILE A 432 6.64 -7.50 5.80
CA ILE A 432 6.07 -8.80 5.43
C ILE A 432 5.14 -9.32 6.53
N TRP A 433 4.05 -10.01 6.16
CA TRP A 433 3.10 -10.57 7.12
C TRP A 433 3.53 -11.98 7.56
N LEU A 434 3.22 -12.32 8.80
CA LEU A 434 3.63 -13.55 9.46
C LEU A 434 2.44 -14.28 10.10
N ASN A 435 2.55 -15.59 10.27
CA ASN A 435 1.58 -16.42 10.98
C ASN A 435 2.11 -17.00 12.32
N ALA A 436 3.16 -16.38 12.88
CA ALA A 436 3.90 -16.89 14.04
C ALA A 436 3.02 -17.03 15.29
N GLY A 437 2.06 -16.12 15.47
CA GLY A 437 1.17 -16.06 16.62
C GLY A 437 1.76 -15.29 17.81
N ALA A 438 0.90 -15.00 18.78
CA ALA A 438 1.29 -14.25 19.97
C ALA A 438 2.39 -14.96 20.78
N ALA A 439 3.25 -14.17 21.43
CA ALA A 439 4.30 -14.70 22.30
C ALA A 439 3.70 -15.54 23.44
N GLY A 440 4.07 -16.83 23.49
CA GLY A 440 3.49 -17.79 24.46
C GLY A 440 2.12 -18.36 24.07
N ASN A 441 1.52 -17.96 22.94
CA ASN A 441 0.27 -18.51 22.42
C ASN A 441 0.25 -18.53 20.88
N SER A 442 0.86 -19.56 20.29
CA SER A 442 0.92 -19.75 18.83
C SER A 442 -0.45 -19.98 18.17
N GLN A 443 -1.54 -20.17 18.93
CA GLN A 443 -2.89 -20.29 18.39
C GLN A 443 -3.55 -18.92 18.14
N ASP A 444 -3.11 -17.86 18.82
CA ASP A 444 -3.55 -16.49 18.50
C ASP A 444 -2.71 -15.92 17.35
N ARG A 445 -3.10 -16.30 16.12
CA ARG A 445 -2.45 -15.93 14.87
C ARG A 445 -3.46 -15.54 13.78
N PRO A 446 -3.05 -14.88 12.68
CA PRO A 446 -3.96 -14.47 11.61
C PRO A 446 -4.65 -15.62 10.86
N LEU A 447 -3.92 -16.72 10.60
CA LEU A 447 -4.36 -17.84 9.75
C LEU A 447 -4.24 -19.15 10.55
N PRO A 448 -5.20 -19.46 11.45
CA PRO A 448 -5.06 -20.56 12.42
C PRO A 448 -4.94 -21.96 11.78
N ASN A 449 -5.46 -22.13 10.56
CA ASN A 449 -5.41 -23.40 9.83
C ASN A 449 -4.09 -23.62 9.06
N LEU A 450 -3.20 -22.62 9.03
CA LEU A 450 -1.88 -22.73 8.38
C LEU A 450 -0.74 -22.87 9.42
N PRO A 451 0.44 -23.40 9.05
CA PRO A 451 1.63 -23.49 9.91
C PRO A 451 2.08 -22.16 10.56
N THR A 452 2.77 -22.23 11.69
CA THR A 452 3.28 -21.04 12.41
C THR A 452 4.36 -20.29 11.63
N ASN A 453 5.18 -21.01 10.88
CA ASN A 453 6.21 -20.46 9.99
C ASN A 453 5.66 -20.03 8.63
N ALA A 454 4.34 -20.10 8.39
CA ALA A 454 3.76 -19.50 7.20
C ALA A 454 3.93 -17.97 7.24
N TYR A 455 4.31 -17.40 6.10
CA TYR A 455 4.42 -15.95 5.91
C TYR A 455 3.83 -15.56 4.55
N TYR A 456 3.48 -14.29 4.38
CA TYR A 456 2.75 -13.85 3.19
C TYR A 456 2.95 -12.39 2.82
N LEU A 457 2.82 -12.13 1.52
CA LEU A 457 2.63 -10.80 0.95
C LEU A 457 1.12 -10.57 0.80
N SER A 458 0.64 -9.36 1.10
CA SER A 458 -0.78 -8.99 0.96
C SER A 458 -0.92 -7.56 0.47
N GLY A 459 -1.50 -7.41 -0.71
CA GLY A 459 -1.95 -6.16 -1.32
C GLY A 459 -3.37 -5.77 -0.93
N PHE A 460 -3.72 -4.50 -1.17
CA PHE A 460 -5.12 -4.08 -1.30
C PHE A 460 -5.77 -4.82 -2.49
N GLU A 461 -7.09 -4.89 -2.53
CA GLU A 461 -7.84 -5.62 -3.57
C GLU A 461 -7.55 -7.15 -3.64
N GLY A 462 -6.75 -7.71 -2.73
CA GLY A 462 -6.54 -9.15 -2.61
C GLY A 462 -5.44 -9.73 -3.52
N GLN A 463 -4.39 -8.96 -3.80
CA GLN A 463 -3.13 -9.53 -4.33
C GLN A 463 -2.43 -10.26 -3.19
N ASN A 464 -2.06 -11.52 -3.37
CA ASN A 464 -1.46 -12.32 -2.30
C ASN A 464 -0.43 -13.33 -2.80
N ILE A 465 0.61 -13.53 -2.00
CA ILE A 465 1.54 -14.67 -2.10
C ILE A 465 1.67 -15.26 -0.70
N VAL A 466 1.35 -16.53 -0.52
CA VAL A 466 1.54 -17.26 0.75
C VAL A 466 2.64 -18.27 0.56
N MET A 467 3.59 -18.30 1.50
CA MET A 467 4.73 -19.22 1.52
C MET A 467 4.61 -20.12 2.73
N LEU A 468 4.81 -21.42 2.49
CA LEU A 468 4.67 -22.52 3.43
C LEU A 468 5.99 -23.30 3.43
N PRO A 469 6.97 -22.93 4.30
CA PRO A 469 8.33 -23.45 4.23
C PRO A 469 8.43 -24.97 4.36
N ASP A 470 7.74 -25.56 5.35
CA ASP A 470 7.82 -27.01 5.61
C ASP A 470 7.21 -27.85 4.48
N GLN A 471 6.24 -27.28 3.74
CA GLN A 471 5.59 -27.91 2.59
C GLN A 471 6.28 -27.60 1.26
N GLU A 472 7.38 -26.82 1.26
CA GLU A 472 8.05 -26.32 0.05
C GLU A 472 7.07 -25.66 -0.96
N LEU A 473 6.02 -25.01 -0.45
CA LEU A 473 4.82 -24.63 -1.19
C LEU A 473 4.61 -23.11 -1.20
N ILE A 474 4.26 -22.58 -2.37
CA ILE A 474 3.83 -21.18 -2.56
C ILE A 474 2.48 -21.17 -3.28
N VAL A 475 1.54 -20.40 -2.75
CA VAL A 475 0.24 -20.15 -3.38
C VAL A 475 0.12 -18.66 -3.65
N LEU A 476 -0.02 -18.29 -4.92
CA LEU A 476 -0.17 -16.92 -5.37
C LEU A 476 -1.57 -16.71 -5.96
N ARG A 477 -2.18 -15.57 -5.62
CA ARG A 477 -3.46 -15.13 -6.16
C ARG A 477 -3.40 -13.64 -6.48
N MET A 478 -3.75 -13.27 -7.70
CA MET A 478 -3.99 -11.87 -8.11
C MET A 478 -5.49 -11.67 -8.39
N GLY A 479 -6.02 -10.49 -8.11
CA GLY A 479 -7.45 -10.20 -8.32
C GLY A 479 -7.89 -8.81 -7.85
N VAL A 480 -9.16 -8.45 -8.03
CA VAL A 480 -9.74 -7.19 -7.48
C VAL A 480 -10.97 -7.48 -6.61
N THR A 481 -10.69 -8.11 -5.47
CA THR A 481 -11.69 -8.40 -4.44
C THR A 481 -12.12 -7.12 -3.75
N THR A 482 -13.33 -6.66 -4.10
CA THR A 482 -13.95 -5.46 -3.50
C THR A 482 -15.07 -5.80 -2.53
N ARG A 483 -15.67 -7.00 -2.65
CA ARG A 483 -16.68 -7.54 -1.73
C ARG A 483 -16.54 -9.06 -1.62
N GLY A 484 -16.69 -9.61 -0.41
CA GLY A 484 -16.61 -11.04 -0.14
C GLY A 484 -15.43 -11.48 0.74
N PRO A 485 -15.28 -12.78 1.01
CA PRO A 485 -14.14 -13.33 1.73
C PRO A 485 -12.84 -13.18 0.94
N ARG A 486 -11.68 -13.30 1.60
CA ARG A 486 -10.39 -13.37 0.89
C ARG A 486 -10.18 -14.82 0.40
N PRO A 487 -10.30 -15.12 -0.91
CA PRO A 487 -10.31 -16.51 -1.40
C PRO A 487 -8.98 -17.23 -1.15
N ILE A 488 -7.87 -16.47 -1.11
CA ILE A 488 -6.52 -17.00 -0.94
C ILE A 488 -6.37 -17.87 0.32
N TRP A 489 -7.07 -17.58 1.43
CA TRP A 489 -6.90 -18.36 2.66
C TRP A 489 -7.47 -19.77 2.53
N ALA A 490 -8.70 -19.89 2.01
CA ALA A 490 -9.34 -21.17 1.74
C ALA A 490 -8.62 -21.94 0.62
N LEU A 491 -8.20 -21.24 -0.44
CA LEU A 491 -7.36 -21.80 -1.50
C LEU A 491 -6.05 -22.36 -0.94
N THR A 492 -5.33 -21.61 -0.10
CA THR A 492 -4.04 -22.04 0.46
C THR A 492 -4.21 -23.25 1.37
N GLU A 493 -5.24 -23.25 2.24
CA GLU A 493 -5.56 -24.39 3.11
C GLU A 493 -5.91 -25.65 2.29
N ALA A 494 -6.75 -25.52 1.26
CA ALA A 494 -7.14 -26.64 0.40
C ALA A 494 -5.94 -27.19 -0.39
N VAL A 495 -5.10 -26.32 -0.96
CA VAL A 495 -3.88 -26.71 -1.68
C VAL A 495 -2.86 -27.36 -0.75
N MET A 496 -2.67 -26.83 0.46
CA MET A 496 -1.79 -27.41 1.48
C MET A 496 -2.26 -28.81 1.88
N ASN A 497 -3.55 -28.99 2.14
CA ASN A 497 -4.13 -30.30 2.49
C ASN A 497 -4.06 -31.33 1.33
N ALA A 498 -3.89 -30.87 0.09
CA ALA A 498 -3.70 -31.72 -1.09
C ALA A 498 -2.22 -32.11 -1.32
N VAL A 499 -1.27 -31.52 -0.58
CA VAL A 499 0.13 -31.95 -0.52
C VAL A 499 0.31 -32.79 0.75
N SER A 500 0.54 -34.09 0.59
CA SER A 500 0.80 -35.01 1.70
C SER A 500 2.25 -34.89 2.19
N ASP A 501 2.45 -35.08 3.49
CA ASP A 501 3.77 -35.26 4.13
C ASP A 501 4.48 -36.56 3.65
#